data_AF-A0A432SJ29-F1
#
_entry.id   AF-A0A432SJ29-F1
#
_cell.length_a   1.000
_cell.length_b   1.000
_cell.length_c   1.000
_cell.angle_alpha   90.00
_cell.angle_beta   90.00
_cell.angle_gamma   90.00
#
_symmetry.space_group_name_H-M   'P 1'
#
loop_
_entity.id
_entity.type
_entity.pdbx_description
1 polymer ?
#
loop_
_entity_poly.entity_id
_entity_poly.type
_entity_poly.pdbx_seq_one_letter_code
_entity_poly.pdbx_strand_id
1 'polypeptide(L)'
;MQKSERVLQSANANLNSALVALELSLIELKNIPSPTTGQISDFLASRTLLDSQRVIIQHDQEWVEFARNEIRNASAQLKLDMVEYEKFNYLELEEIKVILLKRKRDEAKELDEIALMTYKKPI
;
A
#
# COMPACT_ATOMS: atom_id res chain seq x y z
N MET A 1 1.65 -0.15 9.56
CA MET A 1 0.44 0.40 8.89
C MET A 1 0.74 1.59 7.97
N GLN A 2 0.90 2.85 8.44
CA GLN A 2 1.03 4.04 7.56
C GLN A 2 2.17 3.93 6.52
N LYS A 3 3.30 3.33 6.91
CA LYS A 3 4.41 3.06 5.99
C LYS A 3 3.98 2.12 4.85
N SER A 4 3.29 1.03 5.18
CA SER A 4 2.81 0.03 4.22
C SER A 4 1.69 0.56 3.32
N GLU A 5 0.86 1.48 3.80
CA GLU A 5 -0.11 2.21 2.97
C GLU A 5 0.59 3.08 1.92
N ARG A 6 1.62 3.83 2.31
CA ARG A 6 2.42 4.63 1.37
C ARG A 6 3.13 3.76 0.34
N VAL A 7 3.64 2.59 0.75
CA VAL A 7 4.25 1.63 -0.18
C VAL A 7 3.21 1.13 -1.18
N LEU A 8 2.00 0.78 -0.75
CA LEU A 8 0.91 0.37 -1.65
C LEU A 8 0.49 1.50 -2.61
N GLN A 9 0.43 2.75 -2.13
CA GLN A 9 0.15 3.91 -2.98
C GLN A 9 1.23 4.10 -4.05
N SER A 10 2.51 3.99 -3.65
CA SER A 10 3.64 4.07 -4.57
C SER A 10 3.61 2.94 -5.60
N ALA A 11 3.30 1.71 -5.18
CA ALA A 11 3.20 0.56 -6.08
C ALA A 11 2.06 0.72 -7.10
N ASN A 12 0.91 1.28 -6.69
CA ASN A 12 -0.17 1.63 -7.62
C ASN A 12 0.23 2.71 -8.62
N ALA A 13 0.95 3.75 -8.17
CA ALA A 13 1.48 4.77 -9.07
C ALA A 13 2.45 4.15 -10.08
N ASN A 14 3.35 3.26 -9.64
CA ASN A 14 4.29 2.55 -10.50
C ASN A 14 3.57 1.70 -11.57
N LEU A 15 2.54 0.94 -11.18
CA LEU A 15 1.75 0.17 -12.14
C LEU A 15 1.08 1.07 -13.19
N ASN A 16 0.49 2.19 -12.75
CA ASN A 16 -0.13 3.13 -13.70
C ASN A 16 0.90 3.70 -14.68
N SER A 17 2.08 4.08 -14.20
CA SER A 17 3.17 4.52 -15.07
C SER A 17 3.61 3.43 -16.06
N ALA A 18 3.74 2.18 -15.62
CA ALA A 18 4.09 1.06 -16.49
C ALA A 18 3.02 0.78 -17.55
N LEU A 19 1.73 0.86 -17.19
CA LEU A 19 0.62 0.70 -18.13
C LEU A 19 0.60 1.81 -19.19
N VAL A 20 0.81 3.06 -18.77
CA VAL A 20 0.90 4.20 -19.70
C VAL A 20 2.09 4.05 -20.63
N ALA A 21 3.25 3.63 -20.13
CA ALA A 21 4.43 3.37 -20.96
C ALA A 21 4.14 2.30 -22.01
N LEU A 22 3.54 1.18 -21.62
CA LEU A 22 3.14 0.12 -22.55
C LEU A 22 2.14 0.61 -23.60
N GLU A 23 1.15 1.42 -23.21
CA GLU A 23 0.20 2.00 -24.14
C GLU A 23 0.89 2.91 -25.17
N LEU A 24 1.78 3.79 -24.71
CA LEU A 24 2.58 4.66 -25.59
C LEU A 24 3.44 3.83 -26.54
N SER A 25 4.10 2.79 -26.06
CA SER A 25 4.90 1.88 -26.88
C SER A 25 4.07 1.15 -27.95
N LEU A 26 2.82 0.81 -27.66
CA LEU A 26 1.89 0.24 -28.64
C LEU A 26 1.38 1.28 -29.66
N ILE A 27 1.22 2.53 -29.25
CA ILE A 27 0.86 3.64 -30.15
C ILE A 27 2.02 3.93 -31.10
N GLU A 28 3.25 4.03 -30.59
CA GLU A 28 4.48 4.21 -31.37
C GLU A 28 4.61 3.12 -32.44
N LEU A 29 4.38 1.85 -32.09
CA LEU A 29 4.41 0.74 -33.06
C LEU A 29 3.43 0.94 -34.22
N LYS A 30 2.22 1.46 -33.96
CA LYS A 30 1.22 1.75 -35.01
C LYS A 30 1.63 2.90 -35.92
N ASN A 31 2.45 3.82 -35.41
CA ASN A 31 2.90 5.00 -36.12
C ASN A 31 4.15 4.74 -36.97
N ILE A 32 4.81 3.58 -36.84
CA ILE A 32 5.96 3.23 -37.68
C ILE A 32 5.49 2.98 -39.12
N PRO A 33 5.91 3.82 -40.09
CA PRO A 33 5.49 3.67 -41.47
C PRO A 33 6.16 2.44 -42.11
N SER A 34 5.36 1.69 -42.87
CA SER A 34 5.86 0.60 -43.71
C SER A 34 6.14 1.14 -45.11
N PRO A 35 7.39 1.12 -45.61
CA PRO A 35 7.70 1.61 -46.94
C PRO A 35 7.07 0.68 -47.99
N THR A 36 6.16 1.22 -48.80
CA THR A 36 5.52 0.50 -49.92
C THR A 36 6.28 0.68 -51.23
N THR A 37 7.14 1.70 -51.31
CA THR A 37 8.06 2.02 -52.40
C THR A 37 9.34 2.62 -51.80
N GLY A 38 10.45 2.62 -52.53
CA GLY A 38 11.71 3.22 -52.07
C GLY A 38 12.93 2.32 -52.28
N GLN A 39 14.05 2.68 -51.66
CA GLN A 39 15.29 1.90 -51.71
C GLN A 39 15.27 0.79 -50.65
N ILE A 40 16.06 -0.28 -50.87
CA ILE A 40 16.20 -1.39 -49.90
C ILE A 40 16.67 -0.88 -48.52
N SER A 41 17.48 0.19 -48.49
CA SER A 41 17.91 0.84 -47.25
C SER A 41 16.74 1.31 -46.38
N ASP A 42 15.68 1.84 -46.99
CA ASP A 42 14.50 2.37 -46.29
C ASP A 42 13.72 1.23 -45.64
N PHE A 43 13.65 0.09 -46.32
CA PHE A 43 13.04 -1.14 -45.78
C PHE A 43 13.84 -1.69 -44.60
N LEU A 44 15.17 -1.74 -44.70
CA LEU A 44 16.03 -2.19 -43.60
C LEU A 44 15.94 -1.27 -42.37
N ALA A 45 15.86 0.04 -42.59
CA ALA A 45 15.65 1.01 -41.52
C ALA A 45 14.29 0.83 -40.82
N SER A 46 13.19 0.72 -41.58
CA SER A 46 11.86 0.47 -41.03
C SER A 46 11.80 -0.85 -40.25
N ARG A 47 12.42 -1.93 -40.78
CA ARG A 47 12.53 -3.20 -40.06
C ARG A 47 13.29 -3.06 -38.74
N THR A 48 14.40 -2.34 -38.73
CA THR A 48 15.19 -2.12 -37.51
C THR A 48 14.39 -1.33 -36.46
N LEU A 49 13.61 -0.34 -36.88
CA LEU A 49 12.69 0.40 -36.00
C LEU A 49 11.60 -0.51 -35.42
N LEU A 50 10.97 -1.35 -36.25
CA LEU A 50 9.96 -2.32 -35.80
C LEU A 50 10.53 -3.31 -34.79
N ASP A 51 11.71 -3.86 -35.06
CA ASP A 51 12.36 -4.82 -34.17
C ASP A 51 12.76 -4.15 -32.84
N SER A 52 13.26 -2.92 -32.88
CA SER A 52 13.55 -2.13 -31.68
C SER A 52 12.29 -1.85 -30.85
N GLN A 53 11.20 -1.47 -31.52
CA GLN A 53 9.92 -1.18 -30.85
C GLN A 53 9.32 -2.43 -30.19
N ARG A 54 9.48 -3.60 -30.82
CA ARG A 54 9.05 -4.88 -30.22
C ARG A 54 9.81 -5.20 -28.94
N VAL A 55 11.12 -4.93 -28.90
CA VAL A 55 11.92 -5.11 -27.68
C VAL A 55 11.45 -4.18 -26.57
N ILE A 56 11.13 -2.92 -26.89
CA ILE A 56 10.58 -1.96 -25.92
C ILE A 56 9.23 -2.45 -25.37
N ILE A 57 8.32 -2.89 -26.25
CA ILE A 57 7.01 -3.42 -25.84
C ILE A 57 7.19 -4.64 -24.93
N GLN A 58 8.11 -5.54 -25.25
CA GLN A 58 8.38 -6.71 -24.41
C GLN A 58 8.87 -6.29 -23.02
N HIS A 59 9.82 -5.35 -22.95
CA HIS A 59 10.29 -4.80 -21.68
C HIS A 59 9.14 -4.16 -20.88
N ASP A 60 8.28 -3.37 -21.52
CA ASP A 60 7.16 -2.72 -20.84
C ASP A 60 6.12 -3.73 -20.34
N GLN A 61 5.89 -4.83 -21.07
CA GLN A 61 5.05 -5.94 -20.61
C GLN A 61 5.63 -6.62 -19.36
N GLU A 62 6.93 -6.93 -19.38
CA GLU A 62 7.63 -7.49 -18.23
C GLU A 62 7.58 -6.55 -17.02
N TRP A 63 7.73 -5.24 -17.26
CA TRP A 63 7.63 -4.23 -16.22
C TRP A 63 6.21 -4.13 -15.63
N VAL A 64 5.16 -4.22 -16.45
CA VAL A 64 3.77 -4.28 -15.97
C VAL A 64 3.54 -5.51 -15.10
N GLU A 65 4.05 -6.68 -15.48
CA GLU A 65 3.95 -7.89 -14.65
C GLU A 65 4.68 -7.73 -13.32
N PHE A 66 5.89 -7.17 -13.35
CA PHE A 66 6.64 -6.86 -12.14
C PHE A 66 5.87 -5.93 -11.21
N ALA A 67 5.33 -4.81 -11.72
CA ALA A 67 4.57 -3.85 -10.93
C ALA A 67 3.27 -4.44 -10.35
N ARG A 68 2.62 -5.37 -11.09
CA ARG A 68 1.46 -6.12 -10.56
C ARG A 68 1.84 -7.01 -9.37
N ASN A 69 3.01 -7.65 -9.43
CA ASN A 69 3.51 -8.45 -8.32
C ASN A 69 3.89 -7.57 -7.12
N GLU A 70 4.47 -6.39 -7.35
CA GLU A 70 4.74 -5.42 -6.28
C GLU A 70 3.46 -5.02 -5.53
N ILE A 71 2.37 -4.70 -6.24
CA ILE A 71 1.08 -4.38 -5.62
C ILE A 71 0.56 -5.55 -4.80
N ARG A 72 0.66 -6.78 -5.31
CA ARG A 72 0.21 -7.98 -4.60
C ARG A 72 0.96 -8.13 -3.28
N ASN A 73 2.28 -7.96 -3.30
CA ASN A 73 3.12 -8.06 -2.11
C ASN A 73 2.86 -6.92 -1.12
N ALA A 74 2.77 -5.68 -1.61
CA ALA A 74 2.47 -4.51 -0.77
C ALA A 74 1.08 -4.61 -0.12
N SER A 75 0.08 -5.12 -0.85
CA SER A 75 -1.26 -5.36 -0.31
C SER A 75 -1.26 -6.45 0.76
N ALA A 76 -0.54 -7.55 0.55
CA ALA A 76 -0.39 -8.60 1.55
C ALA A 76 0.28 -8.07 2.82
N GLN A 77 1.35 -7.29 2.68
CA GLN A 77 2.03 -6.68 3.82
C GLN A 77 1.12 -5.70 4.58
N LEU A 78 0.38 -4.86 3.86
CA LEU A 78 -0.56 -3.93 4.49
C LEU A 78 -1.62 -4.67 5.33
N LYS A 79 -2.14 -5.80 4.83
CA LYS A 79 -3.11 -6.61 5.58
C LYS A 79 -2.51 -7.14 6.89
N LEU A 80 -1.26 -7.64 6.86
CA LEU A 80 -0.57 -8.10 8.07
C LEU A 80 -0.39 -6.95 9.08
N ASP A 81 0.11 -5.82 8.60
CA ASP A 81 0.30 -4.61 9.41
C ASP A 81 -1.02 -4.11 10.06
N MET A 82 -2.16 -4.24 9.36
CA MET A 82 -3.47 -3.87 9.89
C MET A 82 -3.91 -4.80 11.02
N VAL A 83 -3.74 -6.12 10.84
CA VAL A 83 -4.07 -7.11 11.86
C VAL A 83 -3.23 -6.89 13.12
N GLU A 84 -1.94 -6.62 12.97
CA GLU A 84 -1.07 -6.30 14.11
C GLU A 84 -1.52 -5.03 14.83
N TYR A 85 -1.84 -3.98 14.07
CA TYR A 85 -2.33 -2.72 14.62
C TYR A 85 -3.63 -2.91 15.42
N GLU A 86 -4.60 -3.65 14.88
CA GLU A 86 -5.85 -3.95 15.59
C GLU A 86 -5.62 -4.78 16.85
N LYS A 87 -4.70 -5.75 16.79
CA LYS A 87 -4.31 -6.54 17.97
C LYS A 87 -3.75 -5.66 19.07
N PHE A 88 -2.86 -4.70 18.75
CA PHE A 88 -2.33 -3.77 19.74
C PHE A 88 -3.43 -2.91 20.36
N ASN A 89 -4.31 -2.32 19.54
CA ASN A 89 -5.43 -1.51 20.05
C ASN A 89 -6.34 -2.30 20.98
N TYR A 90 -6.58 -3.57 20.68
CA TYR A 90 -7.38 -4.44 21.54
C TYR A 90 -6.71 -4.67 22.90
N LEU A 91 -5.40 -4.96 22.90
CA LEU A 91 -4.64 -5.16 24.14
C LEU A 91 -4.60 -3.88 24.99
N GLU A 92 -4.34 -2.72 24.37
CA GLU A 92 -4.36 -1.43 25.07
C GLU A 92 -5.73 -1.15 25.70
N LEU A 93 -6.82 -1.45 24.99
CA LEU A 93 -8.17 -1.29 25.50
C LEU A 93 -8.42 -2.17 26.75
N GLU A 94 -7.96 -3.42 26.73
CA GLU A 94 -8.07 -4.32 27.89
C GLU A 94 -7.24 -3.81 29.07
N GLU A 95 -6.03 -3.31 28.84
CA GLU A 95 -5.20 -2.70 29.89
C GLU A 95 -5.87 -1.46 30.51
N ILE A 96 -6.42 -0.58 29.67
CA ILE A 96 -7.17 0.59 30.14
C ILE A 96 -8.37 0.17 31.00
N LYS A 97 -9.12 -0.87 30.60
CA LYS A 97 -10.24 -1.40 31.40
C LYS A 97 -9.77 -1.88 32.77
N VAL A 98 -8.67 -2.62 32.83
CA VAL A 98 -8.09 -3.11 34.09
C VAL A 98 -7.68 -1.94 35.00
N ILE A 99 -7.02 -0.92 34.44
CA ILE A 99 -6.62 0.28 35.18
C ILE A 99 -7.84 1.04 35.71
N LEU A 100 -8.87 1.23 34.88
CA LEU A 100 -10.11 1.89 35.29
C LEU A 100 -10.84 1.12 36.39
N LEU A 101 -10.89 -0.21 36.31
CA LEU A 101 -11.49 -1.04 37.35
C LEU A 101 -10.72 -0.93 38.68
N LYS A 102 -9.39 -0.91 38.63
CA LYS A 102 -8.55 -0.72 39.81
C LYS A 102 -8.82 0.64 40.44
N ARG A 103 -8.82 1.71 39.64
CA ARG A 103 -9.08 3.07 40.10
C ARG A 103 -10.47 3.22 40.72
N LYS A 104 -11.52 2.64 40.11
CA LYS A 104 -12.88 2.64 40.68
C LYS A 104 -12.96 1.91 42.02
N ARG A 105 -12.20 0.82 42.20
CA ARG A 105 -12.15 0.11 43.48
C ARG A 105 -11.44 0.93 44.55
N ASP A 106 -10.36 1.62 44.18
CA ASP A 106 -9.61 2.46 45.11
C ASP A 106 -10.45 3.68 45.51
N GLU A 107 -11.11 4.36 44.56
CA GLU A 107 -12.05 5.46 44.81
C GLU A 107 -13.24 5.01 45.70
N ALA A 108 -13.79 3.81 45.48
CA ALA A 108 -14.86 3.28 46.32
C ALA A 108 -14.41 3.01 47.76
N LYS A 109 -13.18 2.52 47.96
CA LYS A 109 -12.61 2.32 49.31
C LYS A 109 -12.38 3.64 50.02
N GLU A 110 -11.81 4.63 49.32
CA GLU A 110 -11.60 5.97 49.89
C GLU A 110 -12.92 6.61 50.33
N LEU A 111 -13.97 6.49 49.51
CA LEU A 111 -15.31 6.98 49.87
C LEU A 111 -15.89 6.28 51.10
N ASP A 112 -15.71 4.96 51.20
CA ASP A 112 -16.17 4.16 52.35
C ASP A 112 -15.41 4.55 53.64
N GLU A 113 -14.08 4.75 53.53
CA GLU A 113 -13.25 5.23 54.65
C GLU A 113 -13.68 6.64 55.11
N ILE A 114 -13.91 7.56 54.18
CA ILE A 114 -14.42 8.92 54.48
C ILE A 114 -15.80 8.84 55.16
N ALA A 115 -16.69 7.96 54.70
CA ALA A 115 -18.01 7.77 55.29
C ALA A 115 -17.89 7.27 56.74
N LEU A 116 -17.03 6.28 56.99
CA LEU A 116 -16.76 5.77 58.33
C LEU A 116 -16.15 6.84 59.25
N MET A 117 -15.21 7.65 58.75
CA MET A 117 -14.62 8.75 59.53
C MET A 117 -15.67 9.82 59.89
N THR A 118 -16.55 10.15 58.96
CA THR A 118 -17.65 11.11 59.18
C THR A 118 -18.64 10.57 60.20
N TYR A 119 -19.00 9.29 60.14
CA TYR A 119 -19.92 8.64 61.08
C TYR A 119 -19.33 8.50 62.49
N LYS A 120 -18.03 8.22 62.61
CA LYS A 120 -17.34 8.00 63.89
C LYS A 120 -16.94 9.27 64.63
N LYS A 121 -17.06 10.47 64.03
CA LYS A 121 -16.89 11.74 64.74
C LYS A 121 -18.19 12.03 65.51
N PRO A 122 -18.23 11.89 66.85
CA PRO A 122 -19.33 12.47 67.60
C PRO A 122 -19.17 14.00 67.60
N ILE A 123 -20.30 14.70 67.60
CA ILE A 123 -20.38 16.13 67.92
C ILE A 123 -19.88 16.35 69.35
#